data_AF-H8Z0C8-F1
#
_entry.id   AF-H8Z0C8-F1
#
_cell.length_a   1.000
_cell.length_b   1.000
_cell.length_c   1.000
_cell.angle_alpha   90.00
_cell.angle_beta   90.00
_cell.angle_gamma   90.00
#
_symmetry.space_group_name_H-M   'P 1'
#
loop_
_entity.id
_entity.type
_entity.pdbx_description
1 polymer ?
#
loop_
_entity_poly.entity_id
_entity_poly.type
_entity_poly.pdbx_seq_one_letter_code
_entity_poly.pdbx_strand_id
1 'polypeptide(L)'
;MPIFSSPFFLIRSLLPAAILLPLSLGTLMLTGCATEPGARFSGVSEQKVLARIQHYCAGYSVGDYSLGTLLQKNDAFRALTLTLYRGEMSNDEYVDKVFSSYPAADGNVPATGCVIAQFNQCLAGDCEIKKASPNKAVSPAAGKHVAMPVAEGSEMSVSPELQAEL
;
A
#
# COMPACT_ATOMS: atom_id res chain seq x y z
N MET A 1 49.46 -5.26 -15.80
CA MET A 1 49.36 -5.11 -17.28
C MET A 1 47.87 -4.96 -17.65
N PRO A 2 47.53 -4.21 -18.70
CA PRO A 2 46.94 -2.84 -18.77
C PRO A 2 45.39 -2.80 -18.61
N ILE A 3 44.76 -1.74 -18.10
CA ILE A 3 44.37 -0.44 -18.71
C ILE A 3 43.57 -0.57 -20.03
N PHE A 4 42.24 -0.41 -19.92
CA PHE A 4 41.32 0.06 -20.97
C PHE A 4 40.28 0.92 -20.21
N SER A 5 40.34 2.26 -20.18
CA SER A 5 40.41 3.23 -21.27
C SER A 5 39.26 3.03 -22.25
N SER A 6 38.16 3.74 -22.03
CA SER A 6 37.24 4.09 -23.11
C SER A 6 36.71 5.51 -22.91
N PRO A 7 36.54 6.24 -24.02
CA PRO A 7 36.61 7.68 -24.05
C PRO A 7 35.23 8.33 -24.15
N PHE A 8 35.16 9.57 -23.67
CA PHE A 8 34.55 10.69 -24.35
C PHE A 8 33.75 10.35 -25.63
N PHE A 9 32.42 10.40 -25.54
CA PHE A 9 31.61 10.86 -26.67
C PHE A 9 30.94 12.17 -26.29
N LEU A 10 31.67 13.24 -26.60
CA LEU A 10 31.13 14.56 -26.89
C LEU A 10 30.09 14.43 -28.01
N ILE A 11 28.82 14.70 -27.70
CA ILE A 11 27.88 15.17 -28.72
C ILE A 11 27.39 16.55 -28.27
N ARG A 12 28.22 17.54 -28.63
CA ARG A 12 27.82 18.92 -28.86
C ARG A 12 26.92 18.89 -30.10
N SER A 13 25.62 19.18 -29.95
CA SER A 13 24.80 19.66 -31.06
C SER A 13 24.12 20.94 -30.62
N LEU A 14 24.78 22.03 -30.99
CA LEU A 14 24.19 23.35 -31.17
C LEU A 14 23.43 23.32 -32.49
N LEU A 15 22.14 23.63 -32.49
CA LEU A 15 21.57 24.46 -33.54
C LEU A 15 20.36 25.25 -33.01
N PRO A 16 20.29 26.57 -33.25
CA PRO A 16 19.23 27.45 -32.79
C PRO A 16 18.12 27.56 -33.84
N ALA A 17 16.88 27.83 -33.44
CA ALA A 17 15.97 28.69 -34.19
C ALA A 17 14.66 28.88 -33.40
N ALA A 18 14.37 30.14 -33.15
CA ALA A 18 13.10 30.66 -32.66
C ALA A 18 11.91 30.11 -33.45
N ILE A 19 10.90 29.63 -32.73
CA ILE A 19 9.52 29.60 -33.24
C ILE A 19 8.67 30.39 -32.24
N LEU A 20 8.24 31.55 -32.71
CA LEU A 20 7.34 32.49 -32.06
C LEU A 20 5.89 31.96 -32.17
N LEU A 21 5.24 31.82 -31.01
CA LEU A 21 3.81 32.02 -30.67
C LEU A 21 2.71 31.56 -31.65
N PRO A 22 1.66 30.93 -31.10
CA PRO A 22 0.51 31.78 -30.77
C PRO A 22 0.06 31.67 -29.31
N LEU A 23 -0.27 32.84 -28.75
CA LEU A 23 -1.09 33.00 -27.54
C LEU A 23 -2.41 32.26 -27.76
N SER A 24 -2.57 31.09 -27.16
CA SER A 24 -3.87 30.51 -26.87
C SER A 24 -4.31 31.02 -25.50
N LEU A 25 -5.01 32.16 -25.51
CA LEU A 25 -5.90 32.53 -24.42
C LEU A 25 -7.02 31.47 -24.36
N GLY A 26 -7.15 30.82 -23.21
CA GLY A 26 -8.38 30.15 -22.83
C GLY A 26 -8.37 28.64 -23.01
N THR A 27 -7.97 27.92 -21.96
CA THR A 27 -8.82 26.84 -21.45
C THR A 27 -8.61 26.71 -19.94
N LEU A 28 -9.74 26.47 -19.28
CA LEU A 28 -9.96 26.47 -17.84
C LEU A 28 -8.79 25.92 -17.01
N MET A 29 -8.50 26.66 -15.94
CA MET A 29 -7.90 26.15 -14.70
C MET A 29 -8.74 24.99 -14.17
N LEU A 30 -8.48 23.77 -14.64
CA LEU A 30 -8.65 22.58 -13.83
C LEU A 30 -7.64 22.73 -12.69
N THR A 31 -8.09 23.41 -11.65
CA THR A 31 -7.59 23.25 -10.29
C THR A 31 -7.84 21.80 -9.92
N GLY A 32 -6.97 20.92 -10.42
CA GLY A 32 -6.87 19.58 -9.89
C GLY A 32 -6.64 19.74 -8.41
N CYS A 33 -7.49 19.09 -7.60
CA CYS A 33 -7.12 18.77 -6.23
C CYS A 33 -5.73 18.16 -6.32
N ALA A 34 -4.70 18.89 -5.87
CA ALA A 34 -3.42 18.28 -5.61
C ALA A 34 -3.75 17.13 -4.66
N THR A 35 -3.70 15.90 -5.15
CA THR A 35 -3.68 14.72 -4.31
C THR A 35 -2.54 14.96 -3.34
N GLU A 36 -2.89 15.36 -2.13
CA GLU A 36 -1.93 15.79 -1.14
C GLU A 36 -1.03 14.58 -0.86
N PRO A 37 0.30 14.68 -1.07
CA PRO A 37 1.20 13.64 -0.58
C PRO A 37 0.88 13.41 0.90
N GLY A 38 0.74 12.15 1.29
CA GLY A 38 0.15 11.74 2.57
C GLY A 38 0.70 12.53 3.76
N ALA A 39 -0.15 12.72 4.78
CA ALA A 39 0.20 13.52 5.96
C ALA A 39 1.58 13.14 6.52
N ARG A 40 2.51 14.10 6.50
CA ARG A 40 3.87 13.90 7.01
C ARG A 40 3.85 13.84 8.54
N PHE A 41 4.45 12.81 9.10
CA PHE A 41 4.68 12.71 10.53
C PHE A 41 5.72 13.75 10.97
N SER A 42 5.27 14.86 11.54
CA SER A 42 6.13 15.83 12.22
C SER A 42 6.23 15.46 13.71
N GLY A 43 7.34 14.86 14.13
CA GLY A 43 7.68 14.68 15.54
C GLY A 43 7.61 13.26 16.11
N VAL A 44 7.10 12.28 15.35
CA VAL A 44 7.26 10.86 15.68
C VAL A 44 8.48 10.31 14.94
N SER A 45 9.23 9.37 15.52
CA SER A 45 10.33 8.73 14.79
C SER A 45 9.84 7.54 13.96
N GLU A 46 10.46 7.30 12.81
CA GLU A 46 10.22 6.12 11.95
C GLU A 46 10.22 4.82 12.77
N GLN A 47 11.22 4.66 13.64
CA GLN A 47 11.35 3.47 14.49
C GLN A 47 10.19 3.29 15.47
N LYS A 48 9.63 4.37 16.03
CA LYS A 48 8.46 4.26 16.92
C LYS A 48 7.23 3.78 16.15
N VAL A 49 7.02 4.28 14.94
CA VAL A 49 5.89 3.85 14.11
C VAL A 49 6.05 2.39 13.68
N LEU A 50 7.24 2.00 13.22
CA LEU A 50 7.51 0.60 12.87
C LEU A 50 7.35 -0.34 14.07
N ALA A 51 7.82 0.05 15.26
CA ALA A 51 7.64 -0.74 16.48
C ALA A 51 6.15 -0.91 16.85
N ARG A 52 5.34 0.14 16.66
CA ARG A 52 3.89 0.07 16.86
C ARG A 52 3.23 -0.89 15.86
N ILE A 53 3.54 -0.73 14.57
CA ILE A 53 3.01 -1.62 13.53
C ILE A 53 3.41 -3.06 13.83
N GLN A 54 4.66 -3.29 14.21
CA GLN A 54 5.12 -4.63 14.62
C GLN A 54 4.35 -5.13 15.84
N HIS A 55 4.06 -4.30 16.84
CA HIS A 55 3.34 -4.71 18.03
C HIS A 55 1.88 -5.13 17.74
N TYR A 56 1.15 -4.36 16.92
CA TYR A 56 -0.28 -4.59 16.69
C TYR A 56 -0.59 -5.42 15.44
N CYS A 57 0.29 -5.40 14.43
CA CYS A 57 0.05 -6.01 13.13
C CYS A 57 0.94 -7.23 12.83
N ALA A 58 1.86 -7.64 13.71
CA ALA A 58 2.80 -8.73 13.41
C ALA A 58 2.13 -10.07 13.06
N GLY A 59 0.92 -10.32 13.58
CA GLY A 59 0.17 -11.56 13.34
C GLY A 59 -0.52 -11.65 11.97
N TYR A 60 -0.57 -10.56 11.20
CA TYR A 60 -1.15 -10.60 9.85
C TYR A 60 -0.15 -11.15 8.84
N SER A 61 -0.67 -11.85 7.83
CA SER A 61 0.12 -12.39 6.72
C SER A 61 0.15 -11.42 5.54
N VAL A 62 1.29 -11.39 4.85
CA VAL A 62 1.50 -10.68 3.60
C VAL A 62 2.17 -11.66 2.63
N GLY A 63 1.42 -12.14 1.64
CA GLY A 63 1.77 -13.34 0.87
C GLY A 63 1.99 -14.54 1.81
N ASP A 64 3.12 -15.22 1.65
CA ASP A 64 3.50 -16.38 2.48
C ASP A 64 4.21 -16.03 3.80
N TYR A 65 4.37 -14.75 4.12
CA TYR A 65 5.16 -14.29 5.25
C TYR A 65 4.32 -13.55 6.29
N SER A 66 4.71 -13.66 7.57
CA SER A 66 4.13 -12.78 8.59
C SER A 66 4.68 -11.35 8.46
N LEU A 67 3.83 -10.36 8.71
CA LEU A 67 4.19 -8.95 8.70
C LEU A 67 5.32 -8.66 9.71
N GLY A 68 5.27 -9.30 10.88
CA GLY A 68 6.31 -9.19 11.89
C GLY A 68 7.70 -9.61 11.38
N THR A 69 7.76 -10.67 10.56
CA THR A 69 9.00 -11.12 9.92
C THR A 69 9.48 -10.13 8.85
N LEU A 70 8.58 -9.65 8.00
CA LEU A 70 8.92 -8.74 6.90
C LEU A 70 9.47 -7.39 7.41
N LEU A 71 8.94 -6.89 8.53
CA LEU A 71 9.45 -5.66 9.14
C LEU A 71 10.86 -5.80 9.76
N GLN A 72 11.26 -7.01 10.16
CA GLN A 72 12.59 -7.25 10.73
C GLN A 72 13.68 -7.39 9.65
N LYS A 73 13.33 -7.96 8.49
CA LYS A 73 14.30 -8.40 7.48
C LYS A 73 14.87 -7.30 6.56
N ASN A 74 14.50 -6.03 6.74
CA ASN A 74 14.90 -4.94 5.82
C ASN A 74 14.48 -5.20 4.36
N ASP A 75 13.33 -5.85 4.18
CA ASP A 75 12.79 -6.22 2.87
C ASP A 75 12.00 -5.09 2.19
N ALA A 76 11.56 -5.34 0.96
CA ALA A 76 10.73 -4.43 0.16
C ALA A 76 9.48 -3.95 0.91
N PHE A 77 8.81 -4.81 1.68
CA PHE A 77 7.67 -4.43 2.50
C PHE A 77 7.99 -3.32 3.51
N ARG A 78 9.16 -3.40 4.18
CA ARG A 78 9.59 -2.35 5.11
C ARG A 78 9.89 -1.05 4.37
N ALA A 79 10.51 -1.13 3.20
CA ALA A 79 10.78 0.03 2.37
C ALA A 79 9.47 0.75 1.96
N LEU A 80 8.48 0.00 1.46
CA LEU A 80 7.15 0.52 1.12
C LEU A 80 6.47 1.18 2.34
N THR A 81 6.55 0.53 3.49
CA THR A 81 5.99 1.06 4.76
C THR A 81 6.66 2.38 5.16
N LEU A 82 7.97 2.52 4.94
CA LEU A 82 8.70 3.76 5.20
C LEU A 82 8.39 4.86 4.18
N THR A 83 8.20 4.51 2.91
CA THR A 83 7.75 5.48 1.88
C THR A 83 6.37 6.02 2.22
N LEU A 84 5.45 5.16 2.67
CA LEU A 84 4.14 5.57 3.18
C LEU A 84 4.28 6.50 4.39
N TYR A 85 5.12 6.16 5.37
CA TYR A 85 5.40 7.01 6.52
C TYR A 85 5.92 8.41 6.11
N ARG A 86 6.76 8.52 5.09
CA ARG A 86 7.31 9.81 4.64
C ARG A 86 6.28 10.68 3.91
N GLY A 87 5.08 10.18 3.69
CA GLY A 87 4.07 10.83 2.86
C GLY A 87 4.44 10.83 1.38
N GLU A 88 5.39 10.00 0.96
CA GLU A 88 5.86 9.92 -0.43
C GLU A 88 4.93 9.05 -1.30
N MET A 89 3.95 8.39 -0.68
CA MET A 89 3.03 7.44 -1.30
C MET A 89 1.65 7.55 -0.65
N SER A 90 0.57 7.37 -1.42
CA SER A 90 -0.80 7.33 -0.88
C SER A 90 -1.14 5.96 -0.28
N ASN A 91 -2.23 5.88 0.49
CA ASN A 91 -2.70 4.60 1.04
C ASN A 91 -3.06 3.60 -0.06
N ASP A 92 -3.73 4.05 -1.13
CA ASP A 92 -4.13 3.19 -2.24
C ASP A 92 -2.90 2.69 -3.02
N GLU A 93 -1.94 3.58 -3.29
CA GLU A 93 -0.69 3.19 -3.94
C GLU A 93 0.09 2.19 -3.08
N TYR A 94 0.10 2.35 -1.75
CA TYR A 94 0.71 1.38 -0.84
C TYR A 94 0.07 0.00 -0.96
N VAL A 95 -1.28 -0.08 -0.96
CA VAL A 95 -2.00 -1.35 -1.11
C VAL A 95 -1.65 -2.00 -2.44
N ASP A 96 -1.68 -1.25 -3.54
CA ASP A 96 -1.37 -1.75 -4.89
C ASP A 96 0.08 -2.26 -4.99
N LYS A 97 1.05 -1.51 -4.43
CA LYS A 97 2.46 -1.91 -4.43
C LYS A 97 2.72 -3.15 -3.59
N VAL A 98 2.05 -3.27 -2.43
CA VAL A 98 2.13 -4.47 -1.59
C VAL A 98 1.53 -5.65 -2.32
N PHE A 99 0.35 -5.50 -2.91
CA PHE A 99 -0.30 -6.55 -3.69
C PHE A 99 0.57 -7.04 -4.86
N SER A 100 1.16 -6.10 -5.60
CA SER A 100 2.05 -6.42 -6.73
C SER A 100 3.33 -7.14 -6.29
N SER A 101 3.88 -6.79 -5.12
CA SER A 101 5.14 -7.38 -4.62
C SER A 101 4.93 -8.68 -3.86
N TYR A 102 3.75 -8.88 -3.27
CA TYR A 102 3.38 -10.00 -2.42
C TYR A 102 1.98 -10.50 -2.80
N PRO A 103 1.82 -11.25 -3.90
CA PRO A 103 0.51 -11.72 -4.33
C PRO A 103 -0.11 -12.65 -3.28
N ALA A 104 -1.36 -12.38 -2.90
CA ALA A 104 -2.15 -13.17 -1.95
C ALA A 104 -3.61 -13.19 -2.38
N ALA A 105 -4.34 -14.27 -2.03
CA ALA A 105 -5.73 -14.47 -2.44
C ALA A 105 -6.69 -13.39 -1.88
N ASP A 106 -6.38 -12.83 -0.71
CA ASP A 106 -7.11 -11.77 -0.05
C ASP A 106 -6.55 -10.37 -0.37
N GLY A 107 -5.59 -10.28 -1.29
CA GLY A 107 -4.93 -9.05 -1.67
C GLY A 107 -4.08 -8.41 -0.55
N ASN A 108 -3.81 -9.13 0.54
CA ASN A 108 -3.20 -8.60 1.77
C ASN A 108 -4.02 -7.49 2.45
N VAL A 109 -5.30 -7.33 2.10
CA VAL A 109 -6.21 -6.32 2.66
C VAL A 109 -6.20 -6.25 4.19
N PRO A 110 -6.26 -7.37 4.96
CA PRO A 110 -6.24 -7.26 6.42
C PRO A 110 -4.89 -6.74 6.95
N ALA A 111 -3.78 -7.10 6.32
CA ALA A 111 -2.45 -6.68 6.73
C ALA A 111 -2.20 -5.19 6.41
N THR A 112 -2.45 -4.78 5.17
CA THR A 112 -2.30 -3.38 4.73
C THR A 112 -3.27 -2.46 5.46
N GLY A 113 -4.50 -2.92 5.68
CA GLY A 113 -5.50 -2.22 6.50
C GLY A 113 -5.04 -2.01 7.94
N CYS A 114 -4.41 -3.00 8.57
CA CYS A 114 -3.83 -2.84 9.92
C CYS A 114 -2.74 -1.76 9.94
N VAL A 115 -1.82 -1.80 8.96
CA VAL A 115 -0.73 -0.83 8.84
C VAL A 115 -1.27 0.60 8.72
N ILE A 116 -2.19 0.83 7.77
CA ILE A 116 -2.82 2.15 7.54
C ILE A 116 -3.55 2.62 8.80
N ALA A 117 -4.28 1.73 9.48
CA ALA A 117 -4.96 2.07 10.72
C ALA A 117 -3.99 2.52 11.83
N GLN A 118 -2.84 1.84 11.99
CA GLN A 118 -1.83 2.25 12.97
C GLN A 118 -1.15 3.57 12.59
N PHE A 119 -0.94 3.83 11.29
CA PHE A 119 -0.45 5.12 10.81
C PHE A 119 -1.42 6.26 11.12
N ASN A 120 -2.70 6.10 10.78
CA ASN A 120 -3.74 7.08 11.05
C ASN A 120 -3.85 7.38 12.57
N GLN A 121 -3.74 6.36 13.41
CA GLN A 121 -3.71 6.55 14.86
C GLN A 121 -2.46 7.33 15.33
N CYS A 122 -1.30 7.11 14.71
CA CYS A 122 -0.09 7.88 15.03
C CYS A 122 -0.22 9.34 14.55
N LEU A 123 -0.84 9.61 13.40
CA LEU A 123 -1.10 10.97 12.89
C LEU A 123 -2.07 11.74 13.78
N ALA A 124 -3.04 11.05 14.38
CA ALA A 124 -3.97 11.62 15.34
C ALA A 124 -3.31 11.99 16.69
N GLY A 125 -2.03 11.69 16.89
CA GLY A 125 -1.27 11.98 18.11
C GLY A 125 -1.10 10.79 19.07
N ASP A 126 -1.83 9.70 18.86
CA ASP A 126 -1.79 8.49 19.70
C ASP A 126 -0.78 7.48 19.19
N CYS A 127 0.52 7.79 19.18
CA CYS A 127 1.55 6.87 18.66
C CYS A 127 2.24 5.99 19.70
N GLU A 128 1.87 6.10 20.98
CA GLU A 128 2.44 5.26 22.03
C GLU A 128 1.85 3.85 22.02
N ILE A 129 2.72 2.86 22.21
CA ILE A 129 2.29 1.47 22.41
C ILE A 129 1.66 1.39 23.80
N LYS A 130 0.33 1.22 23.84
CA LYS A 130 -0.39 1.01 25.09
C LYS A 130 0.00 -0.38 25.59
N LYS A 131 0.82 -0.43 26.65
CA LYS A 131 1.07 -1.68 27.38
C LYS A 131 -0.28 -2.25 27.78
N ALA A 132 -0.55 -3.50 27.39
CA ALA A 132 -1.73 -4.20 27.87
C ALA A 132 -1.72 -4.13 29.41
N SER A 133 -2.72 -3.45 29.99
CA SER A 133 -2.88 -3.48 31.43
C SER A 133 -3.15 -4.94 31.82
N PRO A 134 -2.38 -5.53 32.75
CA PRO A 134 -2.53 -6.95 33.11
C PRO A 134 -3.92 -7.31 33.69
N ASN A 135 -4.83 -6.35 33.84
CA ASN A 135 -6.18 -6.55 34.37
C ASN A 135 -7.32 -6.54 33.34
N LYS A 136 -7.03 -6.62 32.04
CA LYS A 136 -8.02 -7.10 31.06
C LYS A 136 -7.49 -8.34 30.37
N ALA A 137 -7.51 -9.44 31.10
CA ALA A 137 -7.75 -10.72 30.48
C ALA A 137 -9.06 -10.58 29.69
N VAL A 138 -8.94 -10.35 28.38
CA VAL A 138 -10.02 -10.64 27.45
C VAL A 138 -10.24 -12.13 27.60
N SER A 139 -11.24 -12.50 28.39
CA SER A 139 -11.83 -13.82 28.32
C SER A 139 -12.08 -14.09 26.85
N PRO A 140 -11.52 -15.17 26.26
CA PRO A 140 -11.95 -15.58 24.94
C PRO A 140 -13.46 -15.78 25.05
N ALA A 141 -14.23 -14.92 24.40
CA ALA A 141 -15.64 -15.16 24.23
C ALA A 141 -15.73 -16.48 23.47
N ALA A 142 -16.03 -17.54 24.22
CA ALA A 142 -16.38 -18.84 23.71
C ALA A 142 -17.33 -18.63 22.53
N GLY A 143 -17.03 -19.33 21.44
CA GLY A 143 -17.70 -19.17 20.15
C GLY A 143 -19.20 -19.01 20.31
N LYS A 144 -19.69 -17.81 19.97
CA LYS A 144 -21.03 -17.73 19.43
C LYS A 144 -20.87 -17.95 17.93
N HIS A 145 -20.91 -19.22 17.55
CA HIS A 145 -21.33 -19.62 16.22
C HIS A 145 -22.63 -18.87 15.93
N VAL A 146 -22.53 -17.77 15.20
CA VAL A 146 -23.67 -17.24 14.46
C VAL A 146 -23.76 -18.18 13.27
N ALA A 147 -24.62 -19.20 13.41
CA ALA A 147 -25.08 -19.98 12.28
C ALA A 147 -25.67 -18.98 11.27
N MET A 148 -24.94 -18.73 10.20
CA MET A 148 -25.52 -18.11 9.01
C MET A 148 -26.54 -19.12 8.46
N PRO A 149 -27.81 -18.73 8.25
CA PRO A 149 -28.72 -19.56 7.50
C PRO A 149 -28.16 -19.73 6.09
N VAL A 150 -27.92 -20.97 5.71
CA VAL A 150 -27.72 -21.39 4.33
C VAL A 150 -28.94 -20.93 3.55
N ALA A 151 -28.77 -19.91 2.71
CA ALA A 151 -29.73 -19.59 1.67
C ALA A 151 -29.62 -20.67 0.59
N GLU A 152 -30.38 -21.73 0.82
CA GLU A 152 -30.79 -22.70 -0.18
C GLU A 152 -31.61 -21.97 -1.26
N GLY A 153 -31.29 -22.20 -2.53
CA GLY A 153 -32.19 -21.87 -3.64
C GLY A 153 -31.76 -20.75 -4.58
N SER A 154 -31.02 -21.12 -5.62
CA SER A 154 -31.39 -20.76 -7.00
C SER A 154 -30.68 -21.69 -7.96
N GLU A 155 -31.40 -22.76 -8.31
CA GLU A 155 -31.22 -23.47 -9.57
C GLU A 155 -31.16 -22.44 -10.70
N MET A 156 -29.98 -22.29 -11.31
CA MET A 156 -29.90 -21.66 -12.62
C MET A 156 -30.07 -22.77 -13.65
N SER A 157 -31.31 -22.91 -14.12
CA SER A 157 -31.67 -23.83 -15.20
C SER A 157 -30.77 -23.61 -16.40
N VAL A 158 -30.12 -24.70 -16.80
CA VAL A 158 -29.46 -24.87 -18.09
C VAL A 158 -30.53 -24.73 -19.18
N SER A 159 -30.36 -23.77 -20.09
CA SER A 159 -31.10 -23.71 -21.35
C SER A 159 -30.19 -24.23 -22.46
N PRO A 160 -30.46 -25.40 -23.06
CA PRO A 160 -29.69 -25.93 -24.18
C PRO A 160 -30.47 -25.71 -25.49
N GLU A 161 -30.22 -24.59 -26.15
CA GLU A 161 -30.52 -24.38 -27.59
C GLU A 161 -29.39 -23.46 -28.08
N LEU A 162 -28.52 -23.82 -29.03
CA LEU A 162 -28.86 -24.25 -30.37
C LEU A 162 -27.59 -24.88 -31.00
N GLN A 163 -27.62 -26.18 -31.28
CA GLN A 163 -26.81 -26.79 -32.33
C GLN A 163 -27.63 -26.77 -33.61
N ALA A 164 -27.15 -26.06 -34.63
CA ALA A 164 -27.48 -26.08 -36.06
C ALA A 164 -27.06 -24.68 -36.58
N GLU A 165 -26.17 -24.50 -37.54
CA GLU A 165 -26.00 -25.19 -38.80
C GLU A 165 -24.53 -25.16 -39.29
N LEU A 166 -24.31 -25.94 -40.35
CA LEU A 166 -23.15 -26.10 -41.22
C LEU A 166 -22.17 -24.91 -41.35
#